data_AF-U2GDX4-F1
#
_entry.id   AF-U2GDX4-F1
#
_cell.length_a   1.000
_cell.length_b   1.000
_cell.length_c   1.000
_cell.angle_alpha   90.00
_cell.angle_beta   90.00
_cell.angle_gamma   90.00
#
_symmetry.space_group_name_H-M   'P 1'
#
loop_
_entity.id
_entity.type
_entity.pdbx_description
1 polymer ?
#
loop_
_entity_poly.entity_id
_entity_poly.type
_entity_poly.pdbx_seq_one_letter_code
_entity_poly.pdbx_strand_id
1 'polypeptide(L)'
;MQIVHAPHLPVRPEWLALRDEPVLEPELAIVDAHHHLWDRQTGRYLADEFGVDVRSGHRVVSTVYVQCRSMLRASGPDAFKPVGEVEFASGVAAMFDSGAYGPARCCEAIVGGADLSLGAELEVVLDTMLQVSGGRLRGIRNPLAWHASADVRSSPVTPPRDRMSDPAFRQGVTTLARYGLSLDAWVYHTQLDDLYELARACDGVTIVIDHFGGPLGVGPHAGRRTEVHAQWKRQLARLAALPNTRMKLGGAGMTVFGFDFAARDLPPSSPELAAAWQPYFDTCVECFGVDRCMFESNFPVDKGMFGYRVLWNAFKRLASAMSTDERAALFSRTAASTYRIALPGDNP
;
A
#
# COMPACT_ATOMS: atom_id res chain seq x y z
N MET A 1 20.98 1.45 12.85
CA MET A 1 19.60 1.99 12.82
C MET A 1 19.54 3.15 11.82
N GLN A 2 18.61 3.11 10.87
CA GLN A 2 18.48 4.14 9.82
C GLN A 2 17.84 5.41 10.39
N ILE A 3 18.32 6.60 10.02
CA ILE A 3 17.71 7.89 10.40
C ILE A 3 16.79 8.38 9.26
N VAL A 4 15.49 8.50 9.53
CA VAL A 4 14.47 8.94 8.56
C VAL A 4 13.46 9.91 9.20
N HIS A 5 13.38 11.15 8.72
CA HIS A 5 12.39 12.13 9.19
C HIS A 5 11.05 11.95 8.46
N ALA A 6 10.21 11.02 8.94
CA ALA A 6 8.89 10.75 8.37
C ALA A 6 7.76 11.45 9.16
N PRO A 7 6.66 11.88 8.51
CA PRO A 7 5.52 12.54 9.15
C PRO A 7 4.56 11.55 9.86
N HIS A 8 5.01 10.33 10.13
CA HIS A 8 4.16 9.26 10.69
C HIS A 8 3.98 9.47 12.19
N LEU A 9 2.79 9.13 12.69
CA LEU A 9 2.50 9.20 14.12
C LEU A 9 3.32 8.16 14.90
N PRO A 10 3.79 8.48 16.11
CA PRO A 10 4.45 7.50 16.95
C PRO A 10 3.47 6.38 17.33
N VAL A 11 3.95 5.14 17.31
CA VAL A 11 3.19 4.00 17.82
C VAL A 11 3.18 4.04 19.34
N ARG A 12 1.99 4.00 19.94
CA ARG A 12 1.76 4.00 21.40
C ARG A 12 1.11 2.67 21.82
N PRO A 13 1.90 1.63 22.14
CA PRO A 13 1.35 0.29 22.43
C PRO A 13 0.34 0.28 23.58
N GLU A 14 0.60 1.03 24.63
CA GLU A 14 -0.28 1.16 25.80
C GLU A 14 -1.62 1.81 25.45
N TRP A 15 -1.62 2.83 24.58
CA TRP A 15 -2.84 3.46 24.10
C TRP A 15 -3.62 2.49 23.20
N LEU A 16 -2.95 1.84 22.24
CA LEU A 16 -3.57 0.85 21.35
C LEU A 16 -4.22 -0.31 22.12
N ALA A 17 -3.60 -0.76 23.22
CA ALA A 17 -4.11 -1.83 24.07
C ALA A 17 -5.39 -1.47 24.84
N LEU A 18 -5.77 -0.18 24.93
CA LEU A 18 -7.06 0.24 25.50
C LEU A 18 -8.25 -0.20 24.62
N ARG A 19 -8.00 -0.63 23.38
CA ARG A 19 -9.03 -1.16 22.48
C ARG A 19 -8.76 -2.63 22.19
N ASP A 20 -9.67 -3.47 22.68
CA ASP A 20 -9.79 -4.86 22.24
C ASP A 20 -11.21 -5.13 21.73
N GLU A 21 -11.31 -5.90 20.65
CA GLU A 21 -12.58 -6.26 20.01
C GLU A 21 -12.52 -7.73 19.56
N PRO A 22 -13.64 -8.46 19.61
CA PRO A 22 -13.69 -9.80 19.01
C PRO A 22 -13.38 -9.72 17.51
N VAL A 23 -12.60 -10.68 17.02
CA VAL A 23 -12.32 -10.82 15.58
C VAL A 23 -13.61 -11.21 14.85
N LEU A 24 -14.03 -10.39 13.90
CA LEU A 24 -15.12 -10.72 13.00
C LEU A 24 -14.62 -11.73 11.96
N GLU A 25 -15.40 -12.77 11.69
CA GLU A 25 -15.17 -13.75 10.62
C GLU A 25 -13.71 -14.24 10.51
N PRO A 26 -13.18 -14.87 11.56
CA PRO A 26 -11.76 -15.22 11.67
C PRO A 26 -11.28 -16.10 10.51
N GLU A 27 -12.17 -16.89 9.91
CA GLU A 27 -11.85 -17.84 8.83
C GLU A 27 -11.72 -17.21 7.44
N LEU A 28 -12.15 -15.95 7.25
CA LEU A 28 -12.00 -15.28 5.95
C LEU A 28 -10.51 -15.09 5.64
N ALA A 29 -10.06 -15.66 4.53
CA ALA A 29 -8.68 -15.52 4.06
C ALA A 29 -8.39 -14.07 3.65
N ILE A 30 -7.23 -13.57 4.08
CA ILE A 30 -6.78 -12.21 3.82
C ILE A 30 -5.41 -12.23 3.14
N VAL A 31 -5.30 -11.50 2.03
CA VAL A 31 -4.03 -11.05 1.48
C VAL A 31 -3.87 -9.58 1.88
N ASP A 32 -2.92 -9.29 2.76
CA ASP A 32 -2.57 -7.90 3.08
C ASP A 32 -1.81 -7.28 1.90
N ALA A 33 -2.49 -6.51 1.07
CA ALA A 33 -1.94 -6.02 -0.20
C ALA A 33 -0.84 -4.95 -0.03
N HIS A 34 -0.54 -4.51 1.18
CA HIS A 34 0.50 -3.52 1.42
C HIS A 34 0.91 -3.46 2.88
N HIS A 35 2.16 -3.80 3.15
CA HIS A 35 2.82 -3.44 4.39
C HIS A 35 4.26 -2.99 4.12
N HIS A 36 4.90 -2.47 5.16
CA HIS A 36 6.28 -2.05 5.19
C HIS A 36 7.02 -2.79 6.31
N LEU A 37 8.33 -2.90 6.16
CA LEU A 37 9.24 -3.44 7.18
C LEU A 37 10.47 -2.54 7.25
N TRP A 38 10.87 -2.15 8.46
CA TRP A 38 12.03 -1.29 8.65
C TRP A 38 12.64 -1.37 10.04
N ASP A 39 13.87 -0.90 10.15
CA ASP A 39 14.56 -0.64 11.42
C ASP A 39 15.05 0.82 11.44
N ARG A 40 14.26 1.69 12.07
CA ARG A 40 14.44 3.15 12.06
C ARG A 40 14.45 3.69 13.48
N GLN A 41 14.98 4.91 13.63
CA GLN A 41 14.97 5.62 14.90
C GLN A 41 13.57 5.92 15.45
N THR A 42 12.55 5.90 14.59
CA THR A 42 11.14 6.06 14.98
C THR A 42 10.47 4.77 15.43
N GLY A 43 11.19 3.64 15.38
CA GLY A 43 10.69 2.32 15.79
C GLY A 43 11.11 1.21 14.82
N ARG A 44 11.34 0.03 15.38
CA ARG A 44 11.56 -1.22 14.66
C ARG A 44 10.23 -1.86 14.30
N TYR A 45 10.11 -2.35 13.08
CA TYR A 45 8.98 -3.16 12.63
C TYR A 45 9.47 -4.17 11.60
N LEU A 46 9.95 -5.31 12.10
CA LEU A 46 10.51 -6.42 11.32
C LEU A 46 9.64 -7.67 11.51
N ALA A 47 10.16 -8.86 11.20
CA ALA A 47 9.41 -10.11 11.26
C ALA A 47 8.74 -10.37 12.62
N ASP A 48 9.40 -10.02 13.73
CA ASP A 48 8.85 -10.18 15.08
C ASP A 48 7.60 -9.31 15.29
N GLU A 49 7.73 -8.00 15.11
CA GLU A 49 6.64 -7.05 15.34
C GLU A 49 5.50 -7.24 14.35
N PHE A 50 5.83 -7.45 13.07
CA PHE A 50 4.84 -7.72 12.03
C PHE A 50 4.13 -9.05 12.29
N GLY A 51 4.87 -10.07 12.70
CA GLY A 51 4.32 -11.37 13.05
C GLY A 51 3.30 -11.31 14.18
N VAL A 52 3.49 -10.43 15.18
CA VAL A 52 2.49 -10.21 16.24
C VAL A 52 1.18 -9.68 15.66
N ASP A 53 1.25 -8.70 14.76
CA ASP A 53 0.07 -8.09 14.13
C ASP A 53 -0.63 -9.08 13.18
N VAL A 54 0.13 -9.78 12.32
CA VAL A 54 -0.40 -10.83 11.42
C VAL A 54 -1.09 -11.96 12.19
N ARG A 55 -0.63 -12.27 13.40
CA ARG A 55 -1.22 -13.29 14.29
C ARG A 55 -2.23 -12.72 15.28
N SER A 56 -2.75 -11.51 15.06
CA SER A 56 -3.73 -10.89 15.95
C SER A 56 -5.14 -11.51 15.86
N GLY A 57 -5.30 -12.68 15.23
CA GLY A 57 -6.52 -13.49 15.20
C GLY A 57 -7.27 -13.49 13.86
N HIS A 58 -6.94 -12.59 12.92
CA HIS A 58 -7.43 -12.67 11.55
C HIS A 58 -6.61 -13.68 10.74
N ARG A 59 -7.24 -14.41 9.82
CA ARG A 59 -6.55 -15.35 8.92
C ARG A 59 -5.87 -14.64 7.74
N VAL A 60 -4.75 -13.99 8.02
CA VAL A 60 -3.83 -13.50 6.99
C VAL A 60 -3.07 -14.68 6.39
N VAL A 61 -3.28 -14.94 5.10
CA VAL A 61 -2.67 -16.08 4.38
C VAL A 61 -1.47 -15.66 3.55
N SER A 62 -1.43 -14.40 3.11
CA SER A 62 -0.32 -13.84 2.34
C SER A 62 -0.24 -12.32 2.49
N THR A 63 0.90 -11.73 2.12
CA THR A 63 1.11 -10.29 2.20
C THR A 63 2.01 -9.78 1.07
N VAL A 64 1.88 -8.50 0.75
CA VAL A 64 2.70 -7.78 -0.23
C VAL A 64 3.56 -6.76 0.49
N TYR A 65 4.88 -6.91 0.39
CA TYR A 65 5.83 -5.91 0.86
C TYR A 65 5.92 -4.78 -0.16
N VAL A 66 5.79 -3.53 0.30
CA VAL A 66 5.92 -2.36 -0.57
C VAL A 66 7.10 -1.51 -0.17
N GLN A 67 7.87 -1.11 -1.18
CA GLN A 67 9.01 -0.21 -1.15
C GLN A 67 8.88 0.91 -0.12
N CYS A 68 9.84 1.06 0.78
CA CYS A 68 9.86 2.13 1.77
C CYS A 68 11.24 2.76 1.99
N ARG A 69 12.27 2.36 1.22
CA ARG A 69 13.69 2.70 1.34
C ARG A 69 14.35 2.10 2.58
N SER A 70 13.96 0.88 2.94
CA SER A 70 14.57 0.10 4.02
C SER A 70 15.74 -0.73 3.47
N MET A 71 16.81 -0.89 4.27
CA MET A 71 17.93 -1.79 3.98
C MET A 71 18.54 -1.64 2.57
N LEU A 72 18.61 -0.42 2.03
CA LEU A 72 19.32 -0.15 0.78
C LEU A 72 20.79 -0.58 0.89
N ARG A 73 21.39 -1.06 -0.20
CA ARG A 73 22.83 -1.39 -0.20
C ARG A 73 23.66 -0.16 0.18
N ALA A 74 24.63 -0.34 1.07
CA ALA A 74 25.47 0.75 1.55
C ALA A 74 26.54 1.19 0.54
N SER A 75 26.95 0.30 -0.35
CA SER A 75 28.01 0.50 -1.35
C SER A 75 27.54 0.09 -2.76
N GLY A 76 28.28 0.53 -3.77
CA GLY A 76 27.97 0.30 -5.18
C GLY A 76 27.28 1.48 -5.85
N PRO A 77 26.93 1.36 -7.15
CA PRO A 77 26.27 2.43 -7.90
C PRO A 77 24.92 2.80 -7.29
N ASP A 78 24.56 4.09 -7.33
CA ASP A 78 23.32 4.59 -6.72
C ASP A 78 22.06 3.91 -7.29
N ALA A 79 22.05 3.64 -8.59
CA ALA A 79 20.96 2.92 -9.28
C ALA A 79 20.67 1.53 -8.69
N PHE A 80 21.68 0.87 -8.11
CA PHE A 80 21.58 -0.49 -7.56
C PHE A 80 21.35 -0.52 -6.05
N LYS A 81 21.39 0.63 -5.35
CA LYS A 81 21.13 0.67 -3.91
C LYS A 81 19.78 0.06 -3.52
N PRO A 82 18.67 0.29 -4.27
CA PRO A 82 17.38 -0.32 -3.97
C PRO A 82 17.30 -1.83 -4.12
N VAL A 83 18.25 -2.48 -4.79
CA VAL A 83 18.31 -3.95 -4.84
C VAL A 83 18.42 -4.54 -3.43
N GLY A 84 19.10 -3.85 -2.51
CA GLY A 84 19.20 -4.27 -1.10
C GLY A 84 17.88 -4.34 -0.36
N GLU A 85 16.91 -3.49 -0.73
CA GLU A 85 15.57 -3.52 -0.13
C GLU A 85 14.81 -4.79 -0.57
N VAL A 86 14.99 -5.22 -1.83
CA VAL A 86 14.42 -6.46 -2.35
C VAL A 86 15.08 -7.68 -1.70
N GLU A 87 16.42 -7.70 -1.58
CA GLU A 87 17.16 -8.75 -0.86
C GLU A 87 16.68 -8.90 0.58
N PHE A 88 16.51 -7.76 1.28
CA PHE A 88 16.00 -7.73 2.63
C PHE A 88 14.59 -8.29 2.74
N ALA A 89 13.66 -7.85 1.89
CA ALA A 89 12.28 -8.35 1.92
C ALA A 89 12.21 -9.85 1.60
N SER A 90 13.03 -10.35 0.67
CA SER A 90 13.16 -11.79 0.40
C SER A 90 13.75 -12.55 1.59
N GLY A 91 14.72 -11.97 2.32
CA GLY A 91 15.24 -12.55 3.55
C GLY A 91 14.17 -12.67 4.65
N VAL A 92 13.32 -11.66 4.80
CA VAL A 92 12.17 -11.75 5.73
C VAL A 92 11.14 -12.77 5.24
N ALA A 93 10.86 -12.85 3.93
CA ALA A 93 9.98 -13.89 3.37
C ALA A 93 10.46 -15.29 3.78
N ALA A 94 11.76 -15.56 3.66
CA ALA A 94 12.35 -16.84 4.07
C ALA A 94 12.16 -17.16 5.57
N MET A 95 12.12 -16.15 6.44
CA MET A 95 11.81 -16.35 7.85
C MET A 95 10.37 -16.85 8.04
N PHE A 96 9.40 -16.28 7.34
CA PHE A 96 8.01 -16.72 7.41
C PHE A 96 7.82 -18.09 6.73
N ASP A 97 8.47 -18.35 5.60
CA ASP A 97 8.43 -19.64 4.89
C ASP A 97 8.99 -20.80 5.73
N SER A 98 9.84 -20.52 6.73
CA SER A 98 10.31 -21.54 7.69
C SER A 98 9.20 -22.13 8.57
N GLY A 99 8.04 -21.47 8.66
CA GLY A 99 6.94 -21.81 9.55
C GLY A 99 7.13 -21.37 11.01
N ALA A 100 8.32 -20.89 11.39
CA ALA A 100 8.61 -20.45 12.76
C ALA A 100 7.81 -19.22 13.19
N TYR A 101 7.32 -18.42 12.22
CA TYR A 101 6.54 -17.20 12.44
C TYR A 101 5.04 -17.41 12.20
N GLY A 102 4.58 -18.66 12.16
CA GLY A 102 3.19 -19.03 11.88
C GLY A 102 2.95 -19.36 10.41
N PRO A 103 1.69 -19.66 10.04
CA PRO A 103 1.35 -20.21 8.72
C PRO A 103 1.22 -19.16 7.61
N ALA A 104 1.27 -17.87 7.93
CA ALA A 104 1.13 -16.79 6.95
C ALA A 104 2.41 -16.67 6.13
N ARG A 105 2.29 -16.68 4.80
CA ARG A 105 3.43 -16.44 3.91
C ARG A 105 3.60 -14.94 3.68
N CYS A 106 4.56 -14.33 4.34
CA CYS A 106 4.74 -12.88 4.28
C CYS A 106 5.77 -12.47 3.22
N CYS A 107 5.61 -11.26 2.66
CA CYS A 107 6.45 -10.77 1.56
C CYS A 107 6.45 -11.70 0.32
N GLU A 108 5.34 -12.42 0.07
CA GLU A 108 5.22 -13.33 -1.09
C GLU A 108 5.22 -12.58 -2.42
N ALA A 109 4.79 -11.33 -2.39
CA ALA A 109 5.04 -10.37 -3.43
C ALA A 109 5.80 -9.17 -2.86
N ILE A 110 6.70 -8.64 -3.68
CA ILE A 110 7.55 -7.49 -3.40
C ILE A 110 7.27 -6.46 -4.49
N VAL A 111 6.83 -5.29 -4.06
CA VAL A 111 6.85 -4.06 -4.86
C VAL A 111 8.13 -3.33 -4.49
N GLY A 112 9.13 -3.39 -5.37
CA GLY A 112 10.46 -2.80 -5.14
C GLY A 112 10.53 -1.32 -5.48
N GLY A 113 11.68 -0.70 -5.29
CA GLY A 113 11.95 0.66 -5.78
C GLY A 113 13.05 0.64 -6.82
N ALA A 114 12.86 1.28 -7.95
CA ALA A 114 13.92 1.55 -8.93
C ALA A 114 13.69 2.96 -9.47
N ASP A 115 14.74 3.70 -9.82
CA ASP A 115 14.51 4.98 -10.51
C ASP A 115 14.10 4.71 -11.96
N LEU A 116 12.83 4.92 -12.27
CA LEU A 116 12.29 4.69 -13.61
C LEU A 116 12.79 5.71 -14.64
N SER A 117 13.59 6.70 -14.22
CA SER A 117 14.19 7.70 -15.10
C SER A 117 15.59 7.29 -15.60
N LEU A 118 16.09 6.10 -15.23
CA LEU A 118 17.44 5.63 -15.54
C LEU A 118 17.70 5.30 -17.03
N GLY A 119 16.68 5.37 -17.88
CA GLY A 119 16.81 5.00 -19.29
C GLY A 119 17.23 3.53 -19.43
N ALA A 120 18.27 3.25 -20.22
CA ALA A 120 18.73 1.89 -20.50
C ALA A 120 19.28 1.14 -19.27
N GLU A 121 19.80 1.85 -18.26
CA GLU A 121 20.32 1.22 -17.04
C GLU A 121 19.21 0.59 -16.18
N LEU A 122 17.96 1.06 -16.32
CA LEU A 122 16.81 0.51 -15.61
C LEU A 122 16.68 -1.01 -15.79
N GLU A 123 16.86 -1.51 -17.03
CA GLU A 123 16.69 -2.93 -17.35
C GLU A 123 17.68 -3.80 -16.55
N VAL A 124 18.93 -3.36 -16.42
CA VAL A 124 19.96 -4.08 -15.66
C VAL A 124 19.64 -4.11 -14.16
N VAL A 125 19.08 -3.02 -13.63
CA VAL A 125 18.61 -2.96 -12.24
C VAL A 125 17.43 -3.91 -12.03
N LEU A 126 16.44 -3.92 -12.93
CA LEU A 126 15.27 -4.80 -12.85
C LEU A 126 15.64 -6.28 -12.97
N ASP A 127 16.54 -6.64 -13.91
CA ASP A 127 17.07 -8.00 -14.04
C ASP A 127 17.72 -8.48 -12.73
N THR A 128 18.52 -7.60 -12.11
CA THR A 128 19.16 -7.91 -10.83
C THR A 128 18.12 -8.09 -9.72
N MET A 129 17.12 -7.21 -9.63
CA MET A 129 16.04 -7.32 -8.65
C MET A 129 15.24 -8.61 -8.82
N LEU A 130 14.95 -9.01 -10.06
CA LEU A 130 14.24 -10.26 -10.35
C LEU A 130 15.03 -11.47 -9.87
N GLN A 131 16.33 -11.52 -10.15
CA GLN A 131 17.22 -12.58 -9.69
C GLN A 131 17.24 -12.70 -8.17
N VAL A 132 17.47 -11.59 -7.45
CA VAL A 132 17.58 -11.64 -5.98
C VAL A 132 16.25 -11.83 -5.27
N SER A 133 15.14 -11.47 -5.93
CA SER A 133 13.80 -11.62 -5.32
C SER A 133 13.35 -13.07 -5.19
N GLY A 134 13.95 -14.01 -5.94
CA GLY A 134 13.49 -15.40 -5.99
C GLY A 134 12.07 -15.53 -6.56
N GLY A 135 11.73 -14.69 -7.56
CA GLY A 135 10.42 -14.68 -8.21
C GLY A 135 9.34 -13.84 -7.49
N ARG A 136 9.69 -13.19 -6.38
CA ARG A 136 8.77 -12.37 -5.56
C ARG A 136 8.62 -10.93 -6.05
N LEU A 137 9.49 -10.43 -6.92
CA LEU A 137 9.31 -9.08 -7.48
C LEU A 137 8.08 -9.05 -8.41
N ARG A 138 7.10 -8.22 -8.07
CA ARG A 138 5.79 -8.15 -8.76
C ARG A 138 5.40 -6.75 -9.18
N GLY A 139 6.02 -5.73 -8.60
CA GLY A 139 5.81 -4.34 -8.98
C GLY A 139 6.99 -3.44 -8.63
N ILE A 140 6.90 -2.20 -9.05
CA ILE A 140 7.81 -1.11 -8.69
C ILE A 140 7.00 0.07 -8.16
N ARG A 141 7.58 0.80 -7.21
CA ARG A 141 7.05 2.06 -6.70
C ARG A 141 8.12 3.14 -6.69
N ASN A 142 7.77 4.33 -7.17
CA ASN A 142 8.54 5.56 -6.99
C ASN A 142 7.78 6.55 -6.11
N PRO A 143 8.47 7.45 -5.40
CA PRO A 143 7.82 8.58 -4.77
C PRO A 143 7.14 9.47 -5.82
N LEU A 144 5.81 9.59 -5.74
CA LEU A 144 5.00 10.44 -6.64
C LEU A 144 4.17 11.50 -5.89
N ALA A 145 3.77 11.22 -4.65
CA ALA A 145 2.99 12.14 -3.83
C ALA A 145 3.69 13.49 -3.62
N TRP A 146 3.12 14.55 -4.22
CA TRP A 146 3.61 15.92 -4.17
C TRP A 146 2.46 16.90 -3.94
N HIS A 147 2.72 17.94 -3.16
CA HIS A 147 1.79 19.05 -2.97
C HIS A 147 2.56 20.37 -2.75
N ALA A 148 1.97 21.50 -3.15
CA ALA A 148 2.61 22.81 -3.05
C ALA A 148 2.72 23.33 -1.60
N SER A 149 1.70 23.06 -0.77
CA SER A 149 1.72 23.40 0.66
C SER A 149 2.56 22.39 1.45
N ALA A 150 3.46 22.91 2.28
CA ALA A 150 4.30 22.12 3.19
C ALA A 150 3.50 21.40 4.30
N ASP A 151 2.27 21.83 4.56
CA ASP A 151 1.35 21.19 5.52
C ASP A 151 0.80 19.85 5.01
N VAL A 152 1.02 19.54 3.73
CA VAL A 152 0.61 18.29 3.10
C VAL A 152 1.85 17.44 2.82
N ARG A 153 2.18 16.55 3.75
CA ARG A 153 3.33 15.64 3.63
C ARG A 153 3.01 14.27 4.22
N SER A 154 3.13 13.23 3.40
CA SER A 154 2.96 11.82 3.80
C SER A 154 4.27 11.02 3.76
N SER A 155 5.30 11.54 3.08
CA SER A 155 6.58 10.86 2.86
C SER A 155 7.75 11.72 3.35
N PRO A 156 8.85 11.10 3.82
CA PRO A 156 10.08 11.81 4.11
C PRO A 156 10.75 12.42 2.86
N VAL A 157 10.42 11.96 1.65
CA VAL A 157 10.96 12.49 0.38
C VAL A 157 9.86 13.20 -0.39
N THR A 158 10.13 14.43 -0.81
CA THR A 158 9.29 15.19 -1.74
C THR A 158 9.81 14.97 -3.17
N PRO A 159 9.03 14.33 -4.06
CA PRO A 159 9.43 14.15 -5.45
C PRO A 159 9.27 15.45 -6.25
N PRO A 160 9.81 15.53 -7.49
CA PRO A 160 9.44 16.58 -8.43
C PRO A 160 7.93 16.59 -8.69
N ARG A 161 7.34 17.79 -8.84
CA ARG A 161 5.90 17.99 -9.10
C ARG A 161 5.43 17.22 -10.34
N ASP A 162 6.25 17.27 -11.39
CA ASP A 162 5.98 16.89 -12.76
C ASP A 162 6.58 15.53 -13.14
N ARG A 163 6.97 14.71 -12.16
CA ARG A 163 7.56 13.39 -12.37
C ARG A 163 6.71 12.48 -13.27
N MET A 164 5.38 12.48 -13.13
CA MET A 164 4.50 11.64 -13.96
C MET A 164 4.39 12.11 -15.43
N SER A 165 4.77 13.37 -15.72
CA SER A 165 4.84 13.92 -17.08
C SER A 165 6.22 13.84 -17.70
N ASP A 166 7.26 13.54 -16.91
CA ASP A 166 8.64 13.39 -17.41
C ASP A 166 8.72 12.25 -18.45
N PRO A 167 9.17 12.52 -19.69
CA PRO A 167 9.35 11.50 -20.72
C PRO A 167 10.23 10.33 -20.30
N ALA A 168 11.30 10.58 -19.54
CA ALA A 168 12.20 9.52 -19.07
C ALA A 168 11.48 8.59 -18.09
N PHE A 169 10.74 9.17 -17.14
CA PHE A 169 9.93 8.42 -16.19
C PHE A 169 8.83 7.59 -16.90
N ARG A 170 8.11 8.19 -17.84
CA ARG A 170 7.09 7.48 -18.65
C ARG A 170 7.68 6.31 -19.42
N GLN A 171 8.85 6.50 -20.02
CA GLN A 171 9.56 5.43 -20.71
C GLN A 171 9.92 4.29 -19.76
N GLY A 172 10.39 4.59 -18.54
CA GLY A 172 10.66 3.57 -17.54
C GLY A 172 9.41 2.84 -17.04
N VAL A 173 8.28 3.55 -16.88
CA VAL A 173 6.99 2.90 -16.59
C VAL A 173 6.62 1.93 -17.71
N THR A 174 6.68 2.35 -18.97
CA THR A 174 6.42 1.46 -20.13
C THR A 174 7.35 0.23 -20.14
N THR A 175 8.61 0.37 -19.72
CA THR A 175 9.54 -0.76 -19.61
C THR A 175 9.02 -1.85 -18.65
N LEU A 176 8.28 -1.50 -17.60
CA LEU A 176 7.73 -2.47 -16.64
C LEU A 176 6.82 -3.52 -17.29
N ALA A 177 6.12 -3.16 -18.38
CA ALA A 177 5.24 -4.09 -19.10
C ALA A 177 6.01 -5.33 -19.61
N ARG A 178 7.24 -5.14 -20.11
CA ARG A 178 8.08 -6.25 -20.61
C ARG A 178 8.50 -7.23 -19.52
N TYR A 179 8.53 -6.76 -18.28
CA TYR A 179 8.85 -7.55 -17.10
C TYR A 179 7.61 -8.07 -16.36
N GLY A 180 6.39 -7.73 -16.84
CA GLY A 180 5.15 -8.04 -16.17
C GLY A 180 5.03 -7.41 -14.77
N LEU A 181 5.73 -6.31 -14.51
CA LEU A 181 5.71 -5.62 -13.21
C LEU A 181 4.59 -4.57 -13.18
N SER A 182 3.88 -4.45 -12.06
CA SER A 182 2.97 -3.33 -11.81
C SER A 182 3.72 -2.05 -11.48
N LEU A 183 3.05 -0.90 -11.65
CA LEU A 183 3.42 0.34 -10.98
C LEU A 183 2.44 0.58 -9.83
N ASP A 184 2.93 0.54 -8.59
CA ASP A 184 2.16 0.99 -7.43
C ASP A 184 2.36 2.50 -7.26
N ALA A 185 1.27 3.24 -7.21
CA ALA A 185 1.24 4.69 -7.32
C ALA A 185 0.57 5.30 -6.08
N TRP A 186 1.40 5.73 -5.13
CA TRP A 186 0.97 6.62 -4.06
C TRP A 186 1.02 8.09 -4.52
N VAL A 187 -0.16 8.68 -4.69
CA VAL A 187 -0.39 10.07 -5.10
C VAL A 187 -1.49 10.71 -4.24
N TYR A 188 -1.59 12.03 -4.26
CA TYR A 188 -2.75 12.72 -3.70
C TYR A 188 -3.85 12.91 -4.73
N HIS A 189 -5.09 13.14 -4.29
CA HIS A 189 -6.22 13.39 -5.20
C HIS A 189 -5.95 14.52 -6.20
N THR A 190 -5.19 15.55 -5.80
CA THR A 190 -4.79 16.67 -6.66
C THR A 190 -3.91 16.26 -7.85
N GLN A 191 -3.38 15.04 -7.88
CA GLN A 191 -2.52 14.50 -8.93
C GLN A 191 -3.19 13.36 -9.73
N LEU A 192 -4.44 13.01 -9.45
CA LEU A 192 -5.10 11.87 -10.12
C LEU A 192 -5.31 12.07 -11.62
N ASP A 193 -5.44 13.32 -12.09
CA ASP A 193 -5.52 13.60 -13.52
C ASP A 193 -4.17 13.35 -14.23
N ASP A 194 -3.04 13.64 -13.58
CA ASP A 194 -1.71 13.30 -14.11
C ASP A 194 -1.48 11.78 -14.11
N LEU A 195 -1.99 11.09 -13.08
CA LEU A 195 -1.95 9.63 -13.02
C LEU A 195 -2.81 9.01 -14.13
N TYR A 196 -3.96 9.61 -14.45
CA TYR A 196 -4.79 9.18 -15.58
C TYR A 196 -4.03 9.28 -16.90
N GLU A 197 -3.34 10.39 -17.15
CA GLU A 197 -2.55 10.53 -18.39
C GLU A 197 -1.39 9.55 -18.45
N LEU A 198 -0.74 9.25 -17.32
CA LEU A 198 0.29 8.21 -17.23
C LEU A 198 -0.29 6.81 -17.52
N ALA A 199 -1.38 6.44 -16.84
CA ALA A 199 -2.01 5.13 -16.99
C ALA A 199 -2.54 4.90 -18.41
N ARG A 200 -3.05 5.95 -19.06
CA ARG A 200 -3.49 5.93 -20.46
C ARG A 200 -2.33 5.78 -21.43
N ALA A 201 -1.18 6.41 -21.16
CA ALA A 201 -0.01 6.33 -22.01
C ALA A 201 0.76 5.00 -21.86
N CYS A 202 0.64 4.34 -20.70
CA CYS A 202 1.30 3.09 -20.36
C CYS A 202 0.26 1.96 -20.19
N ASP A 203 -0.61 1.77 -21.18
CA ASP A 203 -1.75 0.83 -21.13
C ASP A 203 -1.36 -0.64 -20.92
N GLY A 204 -0.15 -1.03 -21.32
CA GLY A 204 0.44 -2.35 -21.08
C GLY A 204 0.90 -2.60 -19.63
N VAL A 205 0.84 -1.61 -18.74
CA VAL A 205 1.27 -1.72 -17.34
C VAL A 205 0.06 -1.66 -16.41
N THR A 206 -0.03 -2.60 -15.48
CA THR A 206 -1.03 -2.50 -14.40
C THR A 206 -0.62 -1.39 -13.43
N ILE A 207 -1.47 -0.38 -13.30
CA ILE A 207 -1.29 0.74 -12.36
C ILE A 207 -2.16 0.46 -11.13
N VAL A 208 -1.53 0.26 -9.98
CA VAL A 208 -2.23 0.08 -8.70
C VAL A 208 -2.22 1.41 -7.95
N ILE A 209 -3.39 1.98 -7.72
CA ILE A 209 -3.56 3.26 -7.02
C ILE A 209 -3.59 2.97 -5.52
N ASP A 210 -2.62 3.49 -4.77
CA ASP A 210 -2.50 3.23 -3.34
C ASP A 210 -3.53 4.07 -2.54
N HIS A 211 -3.96 3.55 -1.40
CA HIS A 211 -4.61 4.29 -0.31
C HIS A 211 -5.81 5.15 -0.75
N PHE A 212 -6.84 4.53 -1.34
CA PHE A 212 -8.04 5.21 -1.86
C PHE A 212 -7.74 6.33 -2.89
N GLY A 213 -6.53 6.45 -3.44
CA GLY A 213 -6.15 7.58 -4.31
C GLY A 213 -5.90 8.90 -3.56
N GLY A 214 -5.66 8.86 -2.25
CA GLY A 214 -5.14 9.97 -1.45
C GLY A 214 -6.03 11.22 -1.35
N PRO A 215 -7.33 11.11 -1.00
CA PRO A 215 -8.15 12.28 -0.67
C PRO A 215 -7.56 13.00 0.56
N LEU A 216 -7.22 14.28 0.41
CA LEU A 216 -6.55 15.07 1.45
C LEU A 216 -7.56 15.66 2.43
N GLY A 217 -7.19 15.72 3.72
CA GLY A 217 -7.98 16.34 4.78
C GLY A 217 -7.21 17.35 5.62
N VAL A 218 -6.02 17.77 5.19
CA VAL A 218 -5.12 18.68 5.92
C VAL A 218 -4.66 19.86 5.05
N GLY A 219 -4.00 20.83 5.68
CA GLY A 219 -3.49 22.02 5.00
C GLY A 219 -4.63 22.79 4.30
N PRO A 220 -4.48 23.18 3.01
CA PRO A 220 -5.52 23.89 2.25
C PRO A 220 -6.84 23.11 2.05
N HIS A 221 -6.85 21.82 2.42
CA HIS A 221 -8.00 20.92 2.30
C HIS A 221 -8.70 20.66 3.64
N ALA A 222 -8.16 21.19 4.76
CA ALA A 222 -8.77 21.05 6.08
C ALA A 222 -10.18 21.68 6.09
N GLY A 223 -11.16 20.95 6.64
CA GLY A 223 -12.56 21.38 6.69
C GLY A 223 -13.31 21.33 5.35
N ARG A 224 -12.67 20.89 4.25
CA ARG A 224 -13.25 20.90 2.88
C ARG A 224 -13.54 19.48 2.35
N ARG A 225 -13.83 18.52 3.24
CA ARG A 225 -13.97 17.10 2.92
C ARG A 225 -15.00 16.82 1.82
N THR A 226 -16.13 17.53 1.81
CA THR A 226 -17.17 17.39 0.78
C THR A 226 -16.67 17.79 -0.61
N GLU A 227 -15.92 18.89 -0.71
CA GLU A 227 -15.38 19.39 -1.97
C GLU A 227 -14.26 18.48 -2.49
N VAL A 228 -13.35 18.06 -1.60
CA VAL A 228 -12.31 17.06 -1.90
C VAL A 228 -12.94 15.77 -2.41
N HIS A 229 -13.95 15.24 -1.71
CA HIS A 229 -14.63 14.02 -2.11
C HIS A 229 -15.28 14.15 -3.48
N ALA A 230 -15.95 15.27 -3.77
CA ALA A 230 -16.56 15.51 -5.08
C ALA A 230 -15.52 15.58 -6.22
N GLN A 231 -14.37 16.23 -6.00
CA GLN A 231 -13.28 16.26 -6.97
C GLN A 231 -12.68 14.87 -7.18
N TRP A 232 -12.29 14.23 -6.08
CA TRP A 232 -11.70 12.91 -6.04
C TRP A 232 -12.57 11.86 -6.74
N LYS A 233 -13.89 11.84 -6.47
CA LYS A 233 -14.84 10.92 -7.13
C LYS A 233 -14.82 11.07 -8.65
N ARG A 234 -14.82 12.31 -9.18
CA ARG A 234 -14.76 12.54 -10.64
C ARG A 234 -13.46 12.03 -11.26
N GLN A 235 -12.34 12.22 -10.57
CA GLN A 235 -11.03 11.78 -11.05
C GLN A 235 -10.91 10.25 -11.01
N LEU A 236 -11.41 9.61 -9.96
CA LEU A 236 -11.48 8.15 -9.87
C LEU A 236 -12.34 7.54 -10.97
N ALA A 237 -13.49 8.15 -11.30
CA ALA A 237 -14.32 7.67 -12.41
C ALA A 237 -13.55 7.65 -13.76
N ARG A 238 -12.68 8.65 -14.00
CA ARG A 238 -11.81 8.68 -15.19
C ARG A 238 -10.78 7.55 -15.17
N LEU A 239 -10.11 7.35 -14.04
CA LEU A 239 -9.13 6.28 -13.86
C LEU A 239 -9.78 4.91 -14.03
N ALA A 240 -10.93 4.70 -13.42
CA ALA A 240 -11.65 3.42 -13.48
C ALA A 240 -12.12 3.03 -14.89
N ALA A 241 -12.27 4.01 -15.81
CA ALA A 241 -12.53 3.75 -17.22
C ALA A 241 -11.33 3.13 -17.96
N LEU A 242 -10.13 3.18 -17.38
CA LEU A 242 -8.94 2.51 -17.91
C LEU A 242 -8.85 1.08 -17.32
N PRO A 243 -8.82 0.03 -18.15
CA PRO A 243 -8.86 -1.36 -17.68
C PRO A 243 -7.59 -1.80 -16.95
N ASN A 244 -6.46 -1.11 -17.16
CA ASN A 244 -5.19 -1.38 -16.52
C ASN A 244 -5.03 -0.75 -15.12
N THR A 245 -6.08 -0.12 -14.58
CA THR A 245 -6.05 0.49 -13.24
C THR A 245 -6.71 -0.38 -12.17
N ARG A 246 -6.13 -0.40 -10.98
CA ARG A 246 -6.62 -1.08 -9.78
C ARG A 246 -6.49 -0.15 -8.57
N MET A 247 -7.16 -0.47 -7.47
CA MET A 247 -7.22 0.37 -6.27
C MET A 247 -6.94 -0.43 -5.01
N LYS A 248 -6.10 0.12 -4.13
CA LYS A 248 -5.95 -0.35 -2.76
C LYS A 248 -6.80 0.48 -1.81
N LEU A 249 -7.50 -0.21 -0.92
CA LEU A 249 -8.46 0.35 0.03
C LEU A 249 -7.85 0.27 1.44
N GLY A 250 -7.06 1.26 1.80
CA GLY A 250 -6.38 1.36 3.10
C GLY A 250 -5.54 2.63 3.19
N GLY A 251 -4.54 2.64 4.08
CA GLY A 251 -3.65 3.80 4.27
C GLY A 251 -4.30 5.07 4.84
N ALA A 252 -5.58 4.99 5.21
CA ALA A 252 -6.36 6.11 5.74
C ALA A 252 -6.00 6.49 7.19
N GLY A 253 -5.05 5.77 7.81
CA GLY A 253 -4.41 6.16 9.07
C GLY A 253 -3.32 7.22 8.91
N MET A 254 -2.87 7.52 7.68
CA MET A 254 -1.95 8.62 7.45
C MET A 254 -2.58 9.98 7.78
N THR A 255 -1.82 10.84 8.45
CA THR A 255 -2.28 12.17 8.90
C THR A 255 -2.82 13.05 7.78
N VAL A 256 -2.34 12.87 6.54
CA VAL A 256 -2.80 13.62 5.37
C VAL A 256 -4.29 13.41 5.03
N PHE A 257 -4.91 12.33 5.50
CA PHE A 257 -6.36 12.11 5.36
C PHE A 257 -7.19 12.98 6.32
N GLY A 258 -6.56 13.61 7.32
CA GLY A 258 -7.20 14.54 8.25
C GLY A 258 -8.19 13.88 9.21
N PHE A 259 -8.01 12.60 9.54
CA PHE A 259 -8.71 11.97 10.65
C PHE A 259 -7.96 12.23 11.97
N ASP A 260 -8.71 12.44 13.04
CA ASP A 260 -8.19 12.87 14.34
C ASP A 260 -8.15 11.74 15.39
N PHE A 261 -8.31 10.47 14.98
CA PHE A 261 -8.46 9.35 15.90
C PHE A 261 -7.31 9.25 16.91
N ALA A 262 -6.08 9.51 16.47
CA ALA A 262 -4.88 9.46 17.31
C ALA A 262 -4.81 10.56 18.38
N ALA A 263 -5.66 11.60 18.32
CA ALA A 263 -5.73 12.65 19.32
C ALA A 263 -6.74 12.35 20.45
N ARG A 264 -7.48 11.24 20.35
CA ARG A 264 -8.52 10.84 21.32
C ARG A 264 -7.91 10.06 22.48
N ASP A 265 -8.60 10.10 23.63
CA ASP A 265 -8.20 9.34 24.82
C ASP A 265 -8.23 7.82 24.60
N LEU A 266 -9.15 7.34 23.76
CA LEU A 266 -9.27 5.93 23.38
C LEU A 266 -8.98 5.73 21.89
N PRO A 267 -8.33 4.61 21.50
CA PRO A 267 -8.25 4.23 20.11
C PRO A 267 -9.64 4.03 19.50
N PRO A 268 -9.80 4.37 18.20
CA PRO A 268 -11.08 4.22 17.54
C PRO A 268 -11.47 2.74 17.51
N SER A 269 -12.76 2.49 17.59
CA SER A 269 -13.37 1.20 17.37
C SER A 269 -13.51 0.88 15.87
N SER A 270 -13.67 -0.39 15.53
CA SER A 270 -13.87 -0.77 14.11
C SER A 270 -15.15 -0.19 13.48
N PRO A 271 -16.28 0.02 14.19
CA PRO A 271 -17.41 0.77 13.65
C PRO A 271 -17.09 2.24 13.35
N GLU A 272 -16.30 2.91 14.18
CA GLU A 272 -15.91 4.32 13.95
C GLU A 272 -15.03 4.45 12.70
N LEU A 273 -14.07 3.53 12.53
CA LEU A 273 -13.23 3.48 11.33
C LEU A 273 -14.08 3.19 10.09
N ALA A 274 -14.95 2.18 10.14
CA ALA A 274 -15.81 1.82 9.02
C ALA A 274 -16.74 2.98 8.62
N ALA A 275 -17.40 3.63 9.59
CA ALA A 275 -18.27 4.77 9.31
C ALA A 275 -17.51 5.95 8.68
N ALA A 276 -16.29 6.22 9.15
CA ALA A 276 -15.45 7.28 8.60
C ALA A 276 -14.95 7.00 7.17
N TRP A 277 -14.80 5.73 6.81
CA TRP A 277 -14.27 5.31 5.51
C TRP A 277 -15.34 4.90 4.50
N GLN A 278 -16.58 4.65 4.93
CA GLN A 278 -17.68 4.19 4.09
C GLN A 278 -17.84 5.01 2.79
N PRO A 279 -17.85 6.36 2.81
CA PRO A 279 -18.01 7.14 1.57
C PRO A 279 -16.90 6.90 0.53
N TYR A 280 -15.67 6.67 1.01
CA TYR A 280 -14.53 6.40 0.14
C TYR A 280 -14.57 4.96 -0.38
N PHE A 281 -14.90 4.00 0.49
CA PHE A 281 -15.09 2.60 0.11
C PHE A 281 -16.17 2.45 -0.96
N ASP A 282 -17.37 3.02 -0.72
CA ASP A 282 -18.50 2.95 -1.64
C ASP A 282 -18.14 3.54 -3.00
N THR A 283 -17.49 4.71 -3.02
CA THR A 283 -17.08 5.37 -4.27
C THR A 283 -16.05 4.52 -5.05
N CYS A 284 -15.06 3.94 -4.37
CA CYS A 284 -14.06 3.10 -5.02
C CYS A 284 -14.69 1.83 -5.61
N VAL A 285 -15.54 1.14 -4.85
CA VAL A 285 -16.23 -0.06 -5.33
C VAL A 285 -17.19 0.28 -6.47
N GLU A 286 -17.96 1.36 -6.38
CA GLU A 286 -18.85 1.85 -7.44
C GLU A 286 -18.09 2.10 -8.74
N CYS A 287 -16.90 2.71 -8.68
CA CYS A 287 -16.12 3.04 -9.86
C CYS A 287 -15.38 1.82 -10.44
N PHE A 288 -14.68 1.06 -9.60
CA PHE A 288 -13.73 0.03 -10.06
C PHE A 288 -14.30 -1.38 -10.08
N GLY A 289 -15.32 -1.67 -9.26
CA GLY A 289 -15.75 -3.02 -8.94
C GLY A 289 -14.80 -3.75 -7.99
N VAL A 290 -15.29 -4.82 -7.36
CA VAL A 290 -14.52 -5.60 -6.37
C VAL A 290 -13.31 -6.33 -6.96
N ASP A 291 -13.36 -6.67 -8.25
CA ASP A 291 -12.27 -7.39 -8.95
C ASP A 291 -11.05 -6.51 -9.26
N ARG A 292 -11.17 -5.20 -9.01
CA ARG A 292 -10.10 -4.20 -9.15
C ARG A 292 -9.83 -3.43 -7.85
N CYS A 293 -10.52 -3.75 -6.76
CA CYS A 293 -10.30 -3.21 -5.43
C CYS A 293 -9.72 -4.27 -4.49
N MET A 294 -8.74 -3.91 -3.66
CA MET A 294 -8.15 -4.81 -2.66
C MET A 294 -7.90 -4.08 -1.34
N PHE A 295 -8.17 -4.71 -0.20
CA PHE A 295 -7.83 -4.13 1.11
C PHE A 295 -6.33 -4.21 1.39
N GLU A 296 -5.82 -3.27 2.18
CA GLU A 296 -4.42 -3.21 2.57
C GLU A 296 -4.25 -2.62 3.97
N SER A 297 -3.19 -3.00 4.69
CA SER A 297 -2.95 -2.46 6.02
C SER A 297 -2.24 -1.11 6.01
N ASN A 298 -1.26 -0.94 5.10
CA ASN A 298 -0.26 0.13 5.17
C ASN A 298 0.57 0.12 6.48
N PHE A 299 0.64 -1.03 7.17
CA PHE A 299 1.34 -1.11 8.45
C PHE A 299 2.87 -1.07 8.27
N PRO A 300 3.60 -0.42 9.18
CA PRO A 300 3.13 0.19 10.43
C PRO A 300 2.89 1.71 10.29
N VAL A 301 2.80 2.28 9.08
CA VAL A 301 2.54 3.72 8.90
C VAL A 301 1.24 4.12 9.60
N ASP A 302 0.20 3.31 9.44
CA ASP A 302 -1.13 3.55 10.02
C ASP A 302 -1.21 3.15 11.51
N LYS A 303 -0.21 2.42 12.04
CA LYS A 303 -0.25 1.84 13.39
C LYS A 303 -0.29 2.90 14.51
N GLY A 304 0.14 4.13 14.23
CA GLY A 304 -0.02 5.25 15.16
C GLY A 304 -1.46 5.76 15.30
N MET A 305 -2.39 5.28 14.48
CA MET A 305 -3.80 5.71 14.45
C MET A 305 -4.75 4.63 15.01
N PHE A 306 -4.47 3.35 14.77
CA PHE A 306 -5.29 2.22 15.21
C PHE A 306 -4.51 0.89 15.15
N GLY A 307 -5.03 -0.15 15.81
CA GLY A 307 -4.41 -1.48 15.83
C GLY A 307 -4.80 -2.36 14.63
N TYR A 308 -3.95 -3.33 14.29
CA TYR A 308 -4.13 -4.22 13.13
C TYR A 308 -5.45 -5.02 13.19
N ARG A 309 -5.80 -5.57 14.37
CA ARG A 309 -7.08 -6.27 14.60
C ARG A 309 -8.28 -5.36 14.31
N VAL A 310 -8.26 -4.14 14.84
CA VAL A 310 -9.36 -3.17 14.68
C VAL A 310 -9.51 -2.77 13.21
N LEU A 311 -8.39 -2.61 12.49
CA LEU A 311 -8.39 -2.32 11.05
C LEU A 311 -9.11 -3.39 10.24
N TRP A 312 -8.74 -4.66 10.41
CA TRP A 312 -9.37 -5.73 9.64
C TRP A 312 -10.83 -5.96 10.03
N ASN A 313 -11.21 -5.72 11.29
CA ASN A 313 -12.62 -5.64 11.66
C ASN A 313 -13.34 -4.49 10.93
N ALA A 314 -12.72 -3.33 10.78
CA ALA A 314 -13.32 -2.20 10.07
C ALA A 314 -13.56 -2.52 8.59
N PHE A 315 -12.60 -3.16 7.92
CA PHE A 315 -12.78 -3.63 6.54
C PHE A 315 -13.91 -4.66 6.41
N LYS A 316 -14.05 -5.58 7.37
CA LYS A 316 -15.15 -6.56 7.37
C LYS A 316 -16.52 -5.89 7.54
N ARG A 317 -16.58 -4.79 8.29
CA ARG A 317 -17.78 -3.95 8.42
C ARG A 317 -18.09 -3.18 7.13
N LEU A 318 -17.09 -2.58 6.49
CA LEU A 318 -17.27 -1.89 5.19
C LEU A 318 -17.89 -2.82 4.14
N ALA A 319 -17.41 -4.06 4.08
CA ALA A 319 -17.88 -5.07 3.14
C ALA A 319 -19.02 -5.95 3.68
N SER A 320 -19.71 -5.56 4.76
CA SER A 320 -20.70 -6.44 5.42
C SER A 320 -21.95 -6.73 4.57
N ALA A 321 -22.27 -5.83 3.64
CA ALA A 321 -23.41 -5.98 2.72
C ALA A 321 -23.06 -6.77 1.45
N MET A 322 -21.79 -7.11 1.25
CA MET A 322 -21.32 -7.82 0.06
C MET A 322 -21.50 -9.33 0.17
N SER A 323 -21.67 -9.97 -0.98
CA SER A 323 -21.71 -11.44 -1.09
C SER A 323 -20.38 -12.07 -0.69
N THR A 324 -20.41 -13.37 -0.39
CA THR A 324 -19.19 -14.15 -0.08
C THR A 324 -18.13 -14.02 -1.18
N ASP A 325 -18.54 -13.99 -2.45
CA ASP A 325 -17.64 -13.93 -3.60
C ASP A 325 -16.98 -12.54 -3.73
N GLU A 326 -17.77 -11.47 -3.60
CA GLU A 326 -17.28 -10.09 -3.59
C GLU A 326 -16.29 -9.83 -2.44
N ARG A 327 -16.57 -10.42 -1.27
CA ARG A 327 -15.67 -10.35 -0.12
C ARG A 327 -14.39 -11.13 -0.38
N ALA A 328 -14.47 -12.32 -0.98
CA ALA A 328 -13.27 -13.05 -1.39
C ALA A 328 -12.41 -12.24 -2.38
N ALA A 329 -13.03 -11.51 -3.32
CA ALA A 329 -12.34 -10.59 -4.22
C ALA A 329 -11.59 -9.49 -3.45
N LEU A 330 -12.29 -8.72 -2.61
CA LEU A 330 -11.72 -7.59 -1.87
C LEU A 330 -10.61 -7.99 -0.89
N PHE A 331 -10.79 -9.11 -0.18
CA PHE A 331 -9.87 -9.51 0.88
C PHE A 331 -8.70 -10.37 0.39
N SER A 332 -8.79 -11.03 -0.77
CA SER A 332 -7.72 -11.93 -1.22
C SER A 332 -7.52 -12.02 -2.73
N ARG A 333 -8.55 -12.37 -3.51
CA ARG A 333 -8.37 -12.73 -4.93
C ARG A 333 -7.90 -11.57 -5.80
N THR A 334 -8.36 -10.35 -5.52
CA THR A 334 -7.94 -9.17 -6.30
C THR A 334 -6.45 -8.87 -6.08
N ALA A 335 -5.97 -8.92 -4.85
CA ALA A 335 -4.53 -8.79 -4.56
C ALA A 335 -3.73 -9.96 -5.15
N ALA A 336 -4.23 -11.20 -4.98
CA ALA A 336 -3.58 -12.40 -5.47
C ALA A 336 -3.40 -12.40 -6.99
N SER A 337 -4.43 -12.02 -7.75
CA SER A 337 -4.35 -11.88 -9.21
C SER A 337 -3.44 -10.74 -9.63
N THR A 338 -3.52 -9.59 -8.96
CA THR A 338 -2.69 -8.41 -9.27
C THR A 338 -1.20 -8.71 -9.12
N TYR A 339 -0.82 -9.35 -8.01
CA TYR A 339 0.57 -9.63 -7.69
C TYR A 339 0.99 -11.08 -7.96
N ARG A 340 0.17 -11.85 -8.69
CA ARG A 340 0.46 -13.25 -9.07
C ARG A 340 0.92 -14.10 -7.88
N ILE A 341 0.13 -14.04 -6.81
CA ILE A 341 0.29 -14.85 -5.59
C ILE A 341 -0.65 -16.05 -5.73
N ALA A 342 -0.13 -17.27 -5.59
CA ALA A 342 -0.97 -18.46 -5.49
C ALA A 342 -1.58 -18.53 -4.09
N LEU A 343 -2.91 -18.68 -3.94
CA LEU A 343 -3.52 -18.83 -2.61
C LEU A 343 -3.53 -20.30 -2.14
N PRO A 344 -3.42 -20.56 -0.83
CA PRO A 344 -3.51 -21.92 -0.31
C PRO A 344 -4.92 -22.47 -0.55
N GLY A 345 -5.04 -23.55 -1.33
CA GLY A 345 -6.32 -24.11 -1.79
C GLY A 345 -6.59 -23.92 -3.29
N ASP A 346 -5.80 -23.08 -3.98
CA ASP A 346 -5.89 -22.85 -5.42
C ASP A 346 -4.92 -23.74 -6.23
N ASN A 347 -4.72 -25.00 -5.85
CA ASN A 347 -4.07 -25.98 -6.73
C ASN A 347 -5.14 -26.77 -7.49
N PRO A 348 -5.05 -26.89 -8.84
CA PRO A 348 -5.88 -27.82 -9.59
C PRO A 348 -5.66 -29.27 -9.19
#